data_AF-A0A264DJ65-F1
#
_entry.id   AF-A0A264DJ65-F1
#
_cell.length_a   1.000
_cell.length_b   1.000
_cell.length_c   1.000
_cell.angle_alpha   90.00
_cell.angle_beta   90.00
_cell.angle_gamma   90.00
#
_symmetry.space_group_name_H-M   'P 1'
#
loop_
_entity.id
_entity.type
_entity.pdbx_description
1 polymer ?
#
loop_
_entity_poly.entity_id
_entity_poly.type
_entity_poly.pdbx_seq_one_letter_code
_entity_poly.pdbx_strand_id
1 'polypeptide(L)'
;MLRLGEKVVIVADAFEQNLPVGEYGFIIAYDRNPDNAFDYVLRVPQVNRNFFVPSGDVDLEEVLLKQEAERVEREALIDYALATHNEKLFHHLMNGDFQAVEEEEETANDVMSQADFIKQVNLRAWI
;
A
#
# COMPACT_ATOMS: atom_id res chain seq x y z
N MET A 1 -0.36 12.84 -13.10
CA MET A 1 -0.94 12.97 -14.46
C MET A 1 -0.40 11.85 -15.31
N LEU A 2 -1.30 11.13 -15.98
CA LEU A 2 -0.97 10.02 -16.88
C LEU A 2 -0.39 10.55 -18.20
N ARG A 3 0.40 9.74 -18.92
CA ARG A 3 1.14 10.13 -20.14
C ARG A 3 0.33 9.87 -21.41
N LEU A 4 0.62 10.63 -22.47
CA LEU A 4 0.07 10.37 -23.81
C LEU A 4 0.57 9.02 -24.32
N GLY A 5 -0.34 8.25 -24.92
CA GLY A 5 -0.09 6.90 -25.42
C GLY A 5 -0.07 5.82 -24.34
N GLU A 6 -0.26 6.18 -23.07
CA GLU A 6 -0.26 5.21 -21.97
C GLU A 6 -1.51 4.34 -21.99
N LYS A 7 -1.33 3.05 -21.69
CA LYS A 7 -2.40 2.06 -21.59
C LYS A 7 -3.03 2.19 -20.20
N VAL A 8 -4.34 2.39 -20.16
CA VAL A 8 -5.12 2.54 -18.93
C VAL A 8 -6.34 1.63 -18.95
N VAL A 9 -6.90 1.38 -17.78
CA VAL A 9 -8.16 0.66 -17.59
C VAL A 9 -9.23 1.64 -17.15
N ILE A 10 -10.43 1.51 -17.71
CA ILE A 10 -11.60 2.28 -17.26
C ILE A 10 -12.16 1.58 -16.01
N VAL A 11 -12.19 2.28 -14.88
CA VAL A 11 -12.60 1.71 -13.58
C VAL A 11 -14.04 2.11 -13.22
N ALA A 12 -14.50 3.28 -13.66
CA ALA A 12 -15.81 3.80 -13.34
C ALA A 12 -16.41 4.62 -14.50
N ASP A 13 -17.69 4.96 -14.37
CA ASP A 13 -18.41 5.86 -15.27
C ASP A 13 -19.18 6.90 -14.44
N ALA A 14 -18.46 7.87 -13.89
CA ALA A 14 -19.05 8.87 -13.00
C ALA A 14 -20.05 9.81 -13.71
N PHE A 15 -19.93 9.96 -15.02
CA PHE A 15 -20.75 10.85 -15.85
C PHE A 15 -21.80 10.11 -16.69
N GLU A 16 -21.97 8.80 -16.49
CA GLU A 16 -22.93 7.96 -17.22
C GLU A 16 -22.83 8.11 -18.76
N GLN A 17 -21.61 8.19 -19.27
CA GLN A 17 -21.34 8.32 -20.70
C GLN A 17 -21.44 6.99 -21.46
N ASN A 18 -21.83 5.92 -20.75
CA ASN A 18 -21.82 4.54 -21.23
C ASN A 18 -20.39 4.09 -21.53
N LEU A 19 -19.48 4.36 -20.59
CA LEU A 19 -18.09 3.93 -20.70
C LEU A 19 -17.99 2.40 -20.58
N PRO A 20 -17.16 1.74 -21.39
CA PRO A 20 -16.91 0.31 -21.25
C PRO A 20 -15.99 0.07 -20.05
N VAL A 21 -16.58 -0.02 -18.85
CA VAL A 21 -15.86 -0.29 -17.60
C VAL A 21 -15.20 -1.67 -17.65
N GLY A 22 -13.95 -1.75 -17.20
CA GLY A 22 -13.09 -2.94 -17.25
C GLY A 22 -12.31 -3.08 -18.55
N GLU A 23 -12.59 -2.25 -19.57
CA GLU A 23 -11.87 -2.29 -20.84
C GLU A 23 -10.64 -1.38 -20.84
N TYR A 24 -9.74 -1.70 -21.77
CA TYR A 24 -8.53 -0.92 -21.97
C TYR A 24 -8.75 0.28 -22.88
N GLY A 25 -8.15 1.41 -22.50
CA GLY A 25 -8.06 2.62 -23.29
C GLY A 25 -6.62 3.10 -23.44
N PHE A 26 -6.40 3.97 -24.42
CA PHE A 26 -5.15 4.69 -24.60
C PHE A 26 -5.40 6.19 -24.51
N ILE A 27 -4.58 6.91 -23.75
CA ILE A 27 -4.69 8.37 -23.65
C ILE A 27 -4.17 9.00 -24.94
N ILE A 28 -5.03 9.73 -25.65
CA ILE A 28 -4.68 10.37 -26.93
C ILE A 28 -4.58 11.88 -26.85
N ALA A 29 -5.22 12.51 -25.88
CA ALA A 29 -5.14 13.95 -25.64
C ALA A 29 -5.46 14.29 -24.18
N TYR A 30 -5.09 15.50 -23.78
CA TYR A 30 -5.52 16.13 -22.53
C TYR A 30 -6.46 17.27 -22.85
N ASP A 31 -7.49 17.43 -22.02
CA ASP A 31 -8.16 18.71 -21.96
C ASP A 31 -7.38 19.65 -21.02
N ARG A 32 -7.26 20.92 -21.41
CA ARG A 32 -6.59 21.96 -20.61
C ARG A 32 -7.56 23.02 -20.13
N ASN A 33 -8.84 22.87 -20.44
CA ASN A 33 -9.86 23.79 -20.00
C ASN A 33 -10.14 23.58 -18.49
N PRO A 34 -9.81 24.55 -17.61
CA PRO A 34 -10.05 24.41 -16.18
C PRO A 34 -11.54 24.36 -15.83
N ASP A 35 -12.42 24.80 -16.73
CA ASP A 35 -13.87 24.74 -16.54
C ASP A 35 -14.46 23.38 -16.94
N ASN A 36 -13.65 22.48 -17.52
CA ASN A 36 -14.11 21.15 -17.91
C ASN A 36 -13.88 20.13 -16.78
N ALA A 37 -14.84 19.25 -16.58
CA ALA A 37 -14.73 18.15 -15.62
C ALA A 37 -13.94 16.94 -16.16
N PHE A 38 -13.56 16.96 -17.45
CA PHE A 38 -12.82 15.88 -18.09
C PHE A 38 -11.34 16.24 -18.23
N ASP A 39 -10.46 15.31 -17.84
CA ASP A 39 -9.01 15.50 -17.88
C ASP A 39 -8.39 14.88 -19.15
N TYR A 40 -8.92 13.72 -19.57
CA TYR A 40 -8.31 12.87 -20.58
C TYR A 40 -9.27 12.57 -21.73
N VAL A 41 -8.72 12.47 -22.93
CA VAL A 41 -9.40 11.85 -24.07
C VAL A 41 -8.82 10.46 -24.27
N LEU A 42 -9.67 9.45 -24.14
CA LEU A 42 -9.32 8.04 -24.30
C LEU A 42 -9.78 7.51 -25.64
N ARG A 43 -8.91 6.73 -26.28
CA ARG A 43 -9.25 5.85 -27.40
C ARG A 43 -9.49 4.45 -26.87
N VAL A 44 -10.69 3.92 -27.04
CA VAL A 44 -11.00 2.51 -26.70
C VAL A 44 -11.01 1.68 -27.99
N PRO A 45 -10.06 0.76 -28.19
CA PRO A 45 -9.99 -0.04 -29.42
C PRO A 45 -11.21 -0.95 -29.62
N GLN A 46 -11.74 -1.55 -28.55
CA GLN A 46 -12.85 -2.52 -28.61
C GLN A 46 -14.10 -1.95 -29.26
N VAL A 47 -14.52 -0.75 -28.83
CA VAL A 47 -15.68 -0.04 -29.38
C VAL A 47 -15.30 0.94 -30.49
N ASN A 48 -14.01 1.04 -30.81
CA ASN A 48 -13.46 1.93 -31.83
C ASN A 48 -13.97 3.37 -31.69
N ARG A 49 -14.15 3.87 -30.45
CA ARG A 49 -14.69 5.20 -30.10
C ARG A 49 -13.74 5.98 -29.18
N ASN A 50 -13.88 7.31 -29.19
CA ASN A 50 -13.17 8.21 -28.28
C ASN A 50 -14.12 8.66 -27.17
N PHE A 51 -13.62 8.74 -25.94
CA PHE A 51 -14.36 9.18 -24.77
C PHE A 51 -13.59 10.27 -24.02
N PHE A 52 -14.34 11.17 -23.37
CA PHE A 52 -13.80 12.15 -22.44
C PHE A 52 -14.01 11.62 -21.05
N VAL A 53 -12.94 11.51 -20.27
CA VAL A 53 -12.98 10.78 -19.00
C VAL A 53 -12.25 11.60 -17.93
N PRO A 54 -12.83 11.75 -16.73
CA PRO A 54 -12.13 12.38 -15.62
C PRO A 54 -11.00 11.48 -15.11
N SER A 55 -10.04 12.07 -14.41
CA SER A 55 -8.91 11.33 -13.84
C SER A 55 -9.29 10.26 -12.82
N GLY A 56 -10.45 10.37 -12.16
CA GLY A 56 -10.93 9.38 -11.20
C GLY A 56 -11.56 8.13 -11.82
N ASP A 57 -11.90 8.15 -13.11
CA ASP A 57 -12.55 7.02 -13.79
C ASP A 57 -11.55 6.12 -14.53
N VAL A 58 -10.25 6.45 -14.47
CA VAL A 58 -9.17 5.71 -15.12
C VAL A 58 -8.03 5.42 -14.17
N ASP A 59 -7.48 4.21 -14.27
CA ASP A 59 -6.28 3.83 -13.55
C ASP A 59 -5.30 3.06 -14.43
N LEU A 60 -4.06 3.00 -13.96
CA LEU A 60 -3.04 2.14 -14.54
C LEU A 60 -3.26 0.69 -14.12
N GLU A 61 -3.15 -0.22 -15.08
CA GLU A 61 -3.26 -1.66 -14.83
C GLU A 61 -2.27 -2.14 -13.76
N GLU A 62 -1.03 -1.62 -13.78
CA GLU A 62 -0.01 -1.96 -12.78
C GLU A 62 -0.42 -1.55 -11.36
N VAL A 63 -1.10 -0.41 -11.22
CA VAL A 63 -1.57 0.09 -9.91
C VAL A 63 -2.69 -0.79 -9.39
N LEU A 64 -3.65 -1.15 -10.25
CA LEU A 64 -4.75 -2.04 -9.88
C LEU A 64 -4.24 -3.42 -9.47
N LEU A 65 -3.30 -3.99 -10.23
CA LEU A 65 -2.69 -5.28 -9.90
C LEU A 65 -1.93 -5.23 -8.57
N LYS A 66 -1.22 -4.14 -8.30
CA LYS A 66 -0.50 -3.96 -7.04
C LYS A 66 -1.46 -3.88 -5.86
N GLN A 67 -2.52 -3.10 -5.96
CA GLN A 67 -3.53 -2.98 -4.90
C GLN A 67 -4.23 -4.31 -4.61
N GLU A 68 -4.57 -5.07 -5.65
CA GLU A 68 -5.18 -6.38 -5.49
C GLU A 68 -4.20 -7.39 -4.89
N ALA A 69 -2.93 -7.36 -5.29
CA ALA A 69 -1.89 -8.20 -4.70
C ALA A 69 -1.68 -7.90 -3.21
N GLU A 70 -1.59 -6.62 -2.83
CA GLU A 70 -1.46 -6.19 -1.43
C GLU A 70 -2.68 -6.61 -0.59
N ARG A 71 -3.88 -6.53 -1.17
CA ARG A 71 -5.11 -6.97 -0.52
C ARG A 71 -5.10 -8.48 -0.28
N VAL A 72 -4.81 -9.27 -1.31
CA VAL A 72 -4.75 -10.75 -1.22
C VAL A 72 -3.65 -11.19 -0.26
N GLU A 73 -2.50 -10.54 -0.28
CA GLU A 73 -1.40 -10.79 0.66
C GLU A 73 -1.86 -10.55 2.10
N ARG A 74 -2.53 -9.42 2.37
CA ARG A 74 -3.05 -9.11 3.71
C ARG A 74 -4.09 -10.15 4.17
N GLU A 75 -5.03 -10.51 3.30
CA GLU A 75 -6.04 -11.54 3.59
C GLU A 75 -5.37 -12.89 3.92
N ALA A 76 -4.39 -13.32 3.12
CA ALA A 76 -3.65 -14.56 3.36
C ALA A 76 -2.84 -14.55 4.66
N LEU A 77 -2.22 -13.41 5.01
CA LEU A 77 -1.48 -13.25 6.25
C LEU A 77 -2.39 -13.27 7.49
N ILE A 78 -3.60 -12.71 7.38
CA ILE A 78 -4.62 -12.79 8.43
C ILE A 78 -5.05 -14.23 8.64
N ASP A 79 -5.35 -14.96 7.56
CA ASP A 79 -5.73 -16.37 7.63
C ASP A 79 -4.62 -17.22 8.27
N TYR A 80 -3.37 -16.97 7.89
CA TYR A 80 -2.22 -17.62 8.50
C TYR A 80 -2.09 -17.30 9.99
N ALA A 81 -2.26 -16.04 10.40
CA ALA A 81 -2.19 -15.62 11.79
C ALA A 81 -3.27 -16.32 12.63
N LEU A 82 -4.49 -16.40 12.12
CA LEU A 82 -5.60 -17.10 12.78
C LEU A 82 -5.34 -18.62 12.87
N ALA A 83 -4.87 -19.25 11.79
CA ALA A 83 -4.57 -20.68 11.79
C ALA A 83 -3.45 -21.04 12.77
N THR A 84 -2.42 -20.19 12.88
CA THR A 84 -1.28 -20.39 13.77
C THR A 84 -1.47 -19.82 15.18
N HIS A 85 -2.63 -19.19 15.44
CA HIS A 85 -2.91 -18.46 16.70
C HIS A 85 -1.83 -17.41 17.02
N ASN A 86 -1.26 -16.78 15.99
CA ASN A 86 -0.26 -15.74 16.13
C ASN A 86 -0.95 -14.38 16.34
N GLU A 87 -1.30 -14.10 17.60
CA GLU A 87 -2.00 -12.88 18.00
C GLU A 87 -1.23 -11.61 17.65
N LYS A 88 0.11 -11.63 17.78
CA LYS A 88 0.97 -10.48 17.44
C LYS A 88 0.83 -10.07 15.98
N LEU A 89 0.92 -11.05 15.07
CA LEU A 89 0.79 -10.82 13.63
C LEU A 89 -0.62 -10.35 13.26
N PHE A 90 -1.64 -10.96 13.87
CA PHE A 90 -3.03 -10.58 13.63
C PHE A 90 -3.30 -9.12 14.04
N HIS A 91 -2.89 -8.72 15.24
CA HIS A 91 -3.05 -7.34 15.71
C HIS A 91 -2.26 -6.34 14.86
N HIS A 92 -1.06 -6.71 14.41
CA HIS A 92 -0.26 -5.87 13.52
C HIS A 92 -0.96 -5.60 12.19
N LEU A 93 -1.49 -6.64 11.54
CA LEU A 93 -2.19 -6.53 10.25
C LEU A 93 -3.52 -5.78 10.35
N MET A 94 -4.24 -5.94 11.47
CA MET A 94 -5.54 -5.28 11.69
C MET A 94 -5.41 -3.81 12.07
N ASN A 95 -4.36 -3.43 12.79
CA ASN A 95 -4.19 -2.07 13.30
C ASN A 95 -3.48 -1.13 12.33
N GLY A 96 -2.98 -1.64 11.20
CA GLY A 96 -2.41 -0.83 10.12
C GLY A 96 -1.27 0.06 10.61
N ASP A 97 -0.10 -0.52 10.87
CA ASP A 97 1.16 0.19 11.11
C ASP A 97 1.14 1.32 12.17
N PHE A 98 0.42 1.14 13.27
CA PHE A 98 0.55 1.98 14.48
C PHE A 98 0.85 1.16 15.72
N GLN A 99 1.93 0.41 15.63
CA GLN A 99 2.86 0.23 16.72
C GLN A 99 4.11 -0.29 16.04
N ALA A 100 5.08 0.62 15.85
CA ALA A 100 6.45 0.19 15.95
C ALA A 100 6.47 -0.76 17.15
N VAL A 101 6.85 -2.00 16.91
CA VAL A 101 7.32 -2.86 17.96
C VAL A 101 8.39 -2.00 18.62
N GLU A 102 8.05 -1.33 19.73
CA GLU A 102 9.04 -1.01 20.73
C GLU A 102 9.73 -2.34 20.90
N GLU A 103 10.99 -2.38 20.47
CA GLU A 103 11.92 -3.43 20.78
C GLU A 103 11.96 -3.51 22.31
N GLU A 104 10.97 -4.18 22.89
CA GLU A 104 11.19 -4.98 24.08
C GLU A 104 11.96 -6.20 23.59
N GLU A 105 13.23 -5.94 23.26
CA GLU A 105 14.30 -6.84 23.63
C GLU A 105 14.20 -7.05 25.15
N GLU A 106 13.29 -7.92 25.57
CA GLU A 106 13.46 -8.68 26.82
C GLU A 106 14.62 -9.66 26.63
N THR A 107 15.81 -9.14 26.31
CA THR A 107 17.04 -9.69 26.87
C THR A 107 17.41 -8.79 28.02
N ALA A 108 16.85 -9.12 29.19
CA ALA A 108 17.41 -8.75 30.46
C ALA A 108 18.85 -9.31 30.55
N ASN A 109 19.80 -8.61 29.94
CA ASN A 109 21.18 -8.60 30.39
C ASN A 109 21.33 -7.32 31.19
N ASP A 110 21.09 -7.48 32.49
CA ASP A 110 21.49 -6.55 33.53
C ASP A 110 23.00 -6.31 33.40
N VAL A 111 23.38 -5.30 32.60
CA VAL A 111 24.77 -4.86 32.49
C VAL A 111 25.09 -4.16 33.80
N MET A 112 25.56 -4.95 34.76
CA MET A 112 26.14 -4.46 36.01
C MET A 112 27.03 -3.25 35.71
N SER A 113 26.75 -2.13 36.35
CA SER A 113 27.54 -0.92 36.17
C SER A 113 28.99 -1.18 36.59
N GLN A 114 29.95 -0.57 35.91
CA GLN A 114 31.38 -0.71 36.22
C GLN A 114 31.69 -0.38 37.68
N ALA A 115 30.90 0.52 38.29
CA ALA A 115 31.00 0.88 39.70
C ALA A 115 30.60 -0.27 40.64
N ASP A 116 29.60 -1.07 40.26
CA ASP A 116 29.15 -2.22 41.04
C ASP A 116 30.11 -3.42 40.91
N PHE A 117 30.71 -3.59 39.73
CA PHE A 117 31.80 -4.56 39.53
C PHE A 117 33.01 -4.28 40.43
N ILE A 118 33.45 -3.01 40.51
CA ILE A 118 34.62 -2.63 41.32
C ILE A 118 34.38 -2.87 42.83
N LYS A 119 33.16 -2.62 43.33
CA LYS A 119 32.80 -2.90 44.74
C LYS A 119 32.87 -4.39 45.05
N GLN A 120 32.38 -5.25 44.15
CA GLN A 120 32.38 -6.70 44.37
C GLN A 120 33.79 -7.30 44.37
N VAL A 121 34.70 -6.77 43.55
CA VAL A 121 36.09 -7.25 43.49
C VAL A 121 36.89 -6.83 44.74
N ASN A 122 36.70 -5.60 45.24
CA ASN A 122 37.40 -5.11 46.44
C ASN A 122 36.96 -5.81 47.74
N LEU A 123 35.72 -6.30 47.81
CA LEU A 123 35.22 -7.07 48.95
C LEU A 123 35.85 -8.47 49.08
N ARG A 124 36.43 -9.00 47.99
CA ARG A 124 37.08 -10.33 47.95
C ARG A 124 38.60 -10.29 48.10
N ALA A 125 39.21 -9.12 48.06
CA ALA A 125 40.65 -8.95 48.26
C ALA A 125 40.97 -8.69 49.74
N TRP A 126 40.88 -9.75 50.55
CA TRP A 126 41.51 -9.81 51.87
C TRP A 126 42.37 -11.06 51.95
N ILE A 127 43.64 -10.91 51.56
CA ILE A 127 44.81 -11.70 51.98
C ILE A 127 45.95 -10.70 52.14
#